data_AF-A0A2B2FVR7-F1
#
_entry.id   AF-A0A2B2FVR7-F1
#
_cell.length_a   1.000
_cell.length_b   1.000
_cell.length_c   1.000
_cell.angle_alpha   90.00
_cell.angle_beta   90.00
_cell.angle_gamma   90.00
#
_symmetry.space_group_name_H-M   'P 1'
#
loop_
_entity.id
_entity.type
_entity.pdbx_description
1 polymer ?
#
loop_
_entity_poly.entity_id
_entity_poly.type
_entity_poly.pdbx_seq_one_letter_code
_entity_poly.pdbx_strand_id
1 'polypeptide(L)' 'MTTNTIQPTKFDMVMEEIDTLVSNFQDSLSRITNKVCKVDTFQLGVTYVVILRAGKISKTLSFNLNELTEEDC' A
#
# COMPACT_ATOMS: atom_id res chain seq x y z
N MET A 1 -22.31 -19.98 19.68
CA MET A 1 -21.81 -18.87 18.85
C MET A 1 -21.31 -19.49 17.55
N THR A 2 -21.92 -19.17 16.41
CA THR A 2 -21.44 -19.59 15.09
C THR A 2 -20.38 -18.59 14.64
N THR A 3 -19.13 -19.03 14.56
CA THR A 3 -18.05 -18.20 14.02
C THR A 3 -18.18 -18.24 12.49
N ASN A 4 -18.67 -17.16 11.90
CA ASN A 4 -18.65 -17.01 10.45
C ASN A 4 -17.21 -16.66 10.05
N THR A 5 -16.49 -17.61 9.47
CA THR A 5 -15.18 -17.36 8.88
C THR A 5 -15.40 -16.54 7.62
N ILE A 6 -15.12 -15.23 7.69
CA ILE A 6 -15.04 -14.39 6.49
C ILE A 6 -13.72 -14.76 5.81
N GLN A 7 -13.79 -15.39 4.64
CA GLN A 7 -12.60 -15.64 3.84
C GLN A 7 -12.08 -14.31 3.29
N PRO A 8 -10.77 -14.03 3.38
CA PRO A 8 -10.20 -12.83 2.78
C PRO A 8 -10.44 -12.82 1.28
N THR A 9 -10.85 -11.67 0.77
CA THR A 9 -11.01 -11.45 -0.67
C THR A 9 -9.65 -11.22 -1.33
N LYS A 10 -9.59 -11.35 -2.66
CA LYS A 10 -8.39 -10.99 -3.42
C LYS A 10 -7.99 -9.53 -3.23
N PHE A 11 -8.97 -8.66 -3.05
CA PHE A 11 -8.75 -7.27 -2.69
C PHE A 11 -8.02 -7.13 -1.35
N ASP A 12 -8.43 -7.89 -0.33
CA ASP A 12 -7.77 -7.87 0.99
C ASP A 12 -6.30 -8.31 0.88
N MET A 13 -6.03 -9.35 0.08
CA MET A 13 -4.66 -9.83 -0.17
C MET A 13 -3.81 -8.78 -0.90
N VAL A 14 -4.35 -8.14 -1.94
CA VAL A 14 -3.65 -7.06 -2.67
C VAL A 14 -3.32 -5.88 -1.76
N MET A 15 -4.26 -5.51 -0.88
CA MET A 15 -4.02 -4.43 0.08
C MET A 15 -2.92 -4.79 1.08
N GLU A 16 -2.86 -6.03 1.56
CA GLU A 16 -1.79 -6.51 2.45
C GLU A 16 -0.41 -6.48 1.76
N GLU A 17 -0.34 -6.85 0.48
CA GLU A 17 0.90 -6.76 -0.30
C GLU A 17 1.35 -5.30 -0.48
N ILE A 18 0.42 -4.40 -0.79
CA ILE A 18 0.70 -2.96 -0.88
C ILE A 18 1.21 -2.43 0.46
N ASP A 19 0.57 -2.79 1.58
CA ASP A 19 0.99 -2.37 2.92
C ASP A 19 2.40 -2.86 3.27
N THR A 20 2.72 -4.10 2.91
CA THR A 20 4.07 -4.66 3.08
C THR A 20 5.10 -3.88 2.26
N LEU A 21 4.79 -3.56 1.01
CA LEU A 21 5.66 -2.79 0.14
C LEU A 21 5.88 -1.35 0.65
N VAL A 22 4.81 -0.69 1.08
CA VAL A 22 4.85 0.66 1.65
C VAL A 22 5.68 0.69 2.92
N SER A 23 5.54 -0.32 3.79
CA SER A 23 6.35 -0.47 5.01
C SER A 23 7.84 -0.57 4.69
N ASN A 24 8.22 -1.38 3.69
CA ASN A 24 9.61 -1.49 3.25
C ASN A 24 10.18 -0.17 2.74
N PHE A 25 9.39 0.60 1.97
CA PHE A 25 9.81 1.92 1.50
C PHE A 25 9.90 2.93 2.64
N GLN A 26 8.97 2.88 3.60
CA GLN A 26 8.96 3.73 4.77
C GLN A 26 10.24 3.54 5.58
N ASP A 27 10.62 2.29 5.85
CA ASP A 27 11.84 1.94 6.57
C ASP A 27 13.09 2.39 5.82
N SER A 28 13.14 2.14 4.52
CA SER A 28 14.26 2.54 3.67
C SER A 28 14.45 4.06 3.67
N LEU A 29 13.37 4.82 3.47
CA LEU A 29 13.41 6.29 3.49
C LEU A 29 13.78 6.83 4.87
N SER A 30 13.26 6.22 5.94
CA SER A 30 13.59 6.62 7.31
C SER A 30 15.06 6.42 7.62
N ARG A 31 15.65 5.29 7.19
CA ARG A 31 17.09 4.99 7.34
C ARG A 31 17.97 5.94 6.55
N ILE A 32 17.63 6.23 5.29
CA ILE A 32 18.43 7.08 4.41
C ILE A 32 18.42 8.54 4.89
N THR A 33 17.26 9.02 5.36
CA THR A 33 17.09 10.43 5.73
C THR A 33 17.30 10.71 7.21
N ASN A 34 17.37 9.67 8.04
CA ASN A 34 17.34 9.74 9.50
C ASN A 34 16.16 10.58 10.02
N LYS A 35 15.00 10.48 9.36
CA LYS A 35 13.77 11.21 9.68
C LYS A 35 12.59 10.26 9.68
N VAL A 36 11.57 10.62 10.44
CA VAL A 36 10.28 9.91 10.41
C VAL A 36 9.67 10.09 9.02
N CYS A 37 9.42 8.98 8.34
CA CYS A 37 8.69 8.95 7.09
C CYS A 37 7.19 9.09 7.37
N LYS A 38 6.55 10.05 6.71
CA LYS A 38 5.09 10.22 6.70
C LYS A 38 4.52 9.53 5.47
N VAL A 39 3.42 8.81 5.67
CA VAL A 39 2.70 8.12 4.61
C VAL A 39 1.32 8.73 4.50
N ASP A 40 0.95 9.14 3.29
CA ASP A 40 -0.38 9.61 2.94
C ASP A 40 -0.94 8.71 1.86
N THR A 41 -2.20 8.33 1.98
CA THR A 41 -2.88 7.46 1.02
C THR A 41 -4.19 8.08 0.56
N PHE A 42 -4.52 7.90 -0.71
CA PHE A 42 -5.82 8.25 -1.24
C PHE A 42 -6.16 7.38 -2.45
N GLN A 43 -7.45 7.18 -2.67
CA GLN A 43 -7.97 6.39 -3.77
C GLN A 43 -8.64 7.30 -4.80
N LEU A 44 -8.28 7.12 -6.07
CA LEU A 44 -8.88 7.79 -7.22
C LEU A 44 -9.49 6.74 -8.14
N GLY A 45 -10.78 6.43 -7.94
CA GLY A 45 -11.44 5.33 -8.66
C GLY A 45 -10.78 4.00 -8.35
N VAL A 46 -10.16 3.38 -9.37
CA VAL A 46 -9.42 2.11 -9.25
C VAL A 46 -7.93 2.30 -8.96
N THR A 47 -7.44 3.54 -8.93
CA THR A 47 -6.04 3.81 -8.61
C THR A 47 -5.88 4.10 -7.12
N TYR A 48 -5.05 3.32 -6.43
CA TYR A 48 -4.60 3.60 -5.07
C TYR A 48 -3.25 4.30 -5.10
N VAL A 49 -3.16 5.48 -4.49
CA VAL A 49 -1.93 6.29 -4.50
C VAL A 49 -1.38 6.38 -3.08
N VAL A 50 -0.08 6.12 -2.94
CA VAL A 50 0.66 6.23 -1.69
C VAL A 50 1.79 7.22 -1.86
N ILE A 51 1.84 8.23 -0.99
CA ILE A 51 2.90 9.22 -0.96
C ILE A 51 3.71 9.03 0.32
N LEU A 52 4.99 8.68 0.17
CA LEU A 52 5.95 8.58 1.27
C LEU A 52 6.82 9.84 1.29
N ARG A 53 6.97 10.46 2.47
CA ARG A 53 7.71 11.72 2.64
C ARG A 53 8.63 11.64 3.85
N ALA A 54 9.93 11.77 3.63
CA ALA A 54 10.93 11.83 4.70
C ALA A 54 11.86 13.03 4.49
N GLY A 55 11.59 14.12 5.23
CA GLY A 55 12.31 15.38 5.06
C GLY A 55 12.04 16.05 3.71
N LYS A 56 13.07 16.16 2.88
CA LYS A 56 12.98 16.73 1.52
C LYS A 56 12.79 15.66 0.43
N ILE A 57 12.93 14.38 0.79
CA ILE A 57 12.77 13.27 -0.15
C ILE A 57 11.32 12.80 -0.08
N SER A 58 10.71 12.64 -1.25
CA SER A 58 9.38 12.08 -1.39
C SER A 58 9.36 11.02 -2.49
N LYS A 59 8.52 10.01 -2.33
CA LYS A 59 8.24 9.01 -3.36
C LYS A 59 6.73 8.79 -3.44
N THR A 60 6.22 8.73 -4.66
CA THR A 60 4.83 8.39 -4.93
C THR A 60 4.78 7.01 -5.57
N LEU A 61 3.91 6.15 -5.05
CA LEU A 61 3.59 4.85 -5.61
C LEU A 61 2.13 4.89 -6.06
N SER A 62 1.85 4.40 -7.25
CA SER A 62 0.50 4.32 -7.80
C SER A 62 0.22 2.88 -8.19
N PHE A 63 -0.90 2.35 -7.71
CA PHE A 63 -1.33 0.98 -7.92
C PHE A 63 -2.66 0.98 -8.65
N ASN A 64 -2.74 0.29 -9.78
CA ASN A 64 -4.02 0.03 -10.44
C ASN A 64 -4.66 -1.20 -9.79
N LEU A 65 -5.68 -0.99 -8.96
CA LEU A 65 -6.34 -2.07 -8.22
C LEU A 65 -7.10 -3.03 -9.14
N ASN A 66 -7.55 -2.59 -10.32
CA ASN A 66 -8.16 -3.50 -11.29
C ASN A 66 -7.13 -4.47 -11.85
N GLU A 67 -5.98 -3.97 -12.32
CA GLU A 67 -4.90 -4.83 -12.82
C GLU A 67 -4.40 -5.81 -11.75
N LEU A 68 -4.36 -5.38 -10.48
CA LEU A 68 -3.89 -6.21 -9.38
C LEU A 68 -4.94 -7.25 -8.91
N THR A 69 -6.22 -7.02 -9.20
CA THR A 69 -7.31 -7.93 -8.81
C THR A 69 -7.86 -8.74 -9.99
N GLU A 70 -7.54 -8.39 -11.23
CA GLU A 70 -7.91 -9.15 -12.42
C GLU A 70 -7.38 -10.59 -12.34
N GLU A 71 -8.25 -11.55 -12.61
CA GLU A 71 -7.90 -12.96 -12.76
C GLU A 71 -7.33 -13.14 -14.16
N ASP A 72 -6.08 -13.63 -14.27
CA ASP A 72 -5.59 -14.20 -15.52
C ASP A 72 -6.56 -15.34 -15.90
N CYS A 73 -7.44 -15.08 -16.87
CA CYS A 73 -8.51 -15.97 -17.29
C CYS A 73 -8.01 -17.08 -18.22
#